data_AF-A0A9P7BVL8-F1
#
_entry.id   AF-A0A9P7BVL8-F1
#
_cell.length_a   1.000
_cell.length_b   1.000
_cell.length_c   1.000
_cell.angle_alpha   90.00
_cell.angle_beta   90.00
_cell.angle_gamma   90.00
#
_symmetry.space_group_name_H-M   'P 1'
#
loop_
_entity.id
_entity.type
_entity.pdbx_description
1 polymer ?
#
loop_
_entity_poly.entity_id
_entity_poly.type
_entity_poly.pdbx_seq_one_letter_code
_entity_poly.pdbx_strand_id
1 'polypeptide(L)'
;MEQELFTRYLEPVLSSLLDDPAEDAFFRWTATINEECRSANAISISKKRSDSCISYLDECSWEPMQGFGEIKCHGEADNKHAIGKDLLRLGIFAKNAIDTHNLDSILVFQAIRRRIFFYIVTLENAVMYVMFEIGEVEVPARLLGLACYIEQINVLLDMLYIYDQLCHTADNDRSVTLQQ
;
A
#
# COMPACT_ATOMS: atom_id res chain seq x y z
N MET A 1 -13.63 -16.71 -6.95
CA MET A 1 -13.46 -15.50 -7.81
C MET A 1 -12.64 -14.46 -7.05
N GLU A 2 -12.10 -13.43 -7.73
CA GLU A 2 -11.32 -12.35 -7.10
C GLU A 2 -12.06 -11.65 -5.95
N GLN A 3 -13.36 -11.41 -6.12
CA GLN A 3 -14.22 -10.84 -5.09
C GLN A 3 -14.27 -11.66 -3.80
N GLU A 4 -14.33 -12.98 -3.90
CA GLU A 4 -14.33 -13.86 -2.72
C GLU A 4 -12.96 -13.87 -2.05
N LEU A 5 -11.88 -13.66 -2.81
CA LEU A 5 -10.54 -13.61 -2.25
C LEU A 5 -10.38 -12.38 -1.35
N PHE A 6 -10.73 -11.20 -1.84
CA PHE A 6 -10.53 -10.00 -1.04
C PHE A 6 -11.56 -9.83 0.07
N THR A 7 -12.86 -10.07 -0.18
CA THR A 7 -13.89 -9.87 0.86
C THR A 7 -13.85 -10.89 1.99
N ARG A 8 -13.42 -12.15 1.74
CA ARG A 8 -13.45 -13.21 2.77
C ARG A 8 -12.13 -13.45 3.48
N TYR A 9 -11.02 -13.20 2.80
CA TYR A 9 -9.70 -13.54 3.34
C TYR A 9 -8.86 -12.28 3.60
N LEU A 10 -8.71 -11.41 2.61
CA LEU A 10 -7.78 -10.29 2.73
C LEU A 10 -8.34 -9.15 3.57
N GLU A 11 -9.60 -8.77 3.37
CA GLU A 11 -10.19 -7.62 4.05
C GLU A 11 -10.22 -7.76 5.57
N PRO A 12 -10.67 -8.87 6.18
CA PRO A 12 -10.65 -9.01 7.63
C PRO A 12 -9.25 -8.89 8.23
N VAL A 13 -8.20 -9.21 7.47
CA VAL A 13 -6.81 -9.06 7.90
C VAL A 13 -6.34 -7.62 7.71
N LEU A 14 -6.47 -7.08 6.50
CA LEU A 14 -5.95 -5.77 6.13
C LEU A 14 -6.65 -4.63 6.85
N SER A 15 -7.98 -4.67 6.97
CA SER A 15 -8.72 -3.65 7.70
C SER A 15 -8.38 -3.70 9.20
N SER A 16 -8.25 -4.90 9.78
CA SER A 16 -7.85 -5.03 11.19
C SER A 16 -6.44 -4.53 11.50
N LEU A 17 -5.60 -4.45 10.47
CA LEU A 17 -4.19 -4.09 10.58
C LEU A 17 -3.97 -2.60 10.28
N LEU A 18 -4.69 -2.07 9.30
CA LEU A 18 -4.42 -0.75 8.71
C LEU A 18 -5.52 0.29 9.00
N ASP A 19 -6.66 -0.12 9.55
CA ASP A 19 -7.64 0.84 10.07
C ASP A 19 -7.15 1.36 11.43
N ASP A 20 -7.08 2.69 11.54
CA ASP A 20 -6.95 3.38 12.81
C ASP A 20 -8.03 4.48 12.90
N PRO A 21 -9.24 4.13 13.41
CA PRO A 21 -10.31 5.11 13.56
C PRO A 21 -10.02 6.19 14.60
N ALA A 22 -8.98 6.05 15.44
CA ALA A 22 -8.59 7.11 16.38
C ALA A 22 -7.83 8.24 15.67
N GLU A 23 -7.09 7.88 14.62
CA GLU A 23 -6.33 8.80 13.76
C GLU A 23 -7.02 9.00 12.39
N ASP A 24 -8.30 8.65 12.28
CA ASP A 24 -9.11 8.73 11.05
C ASP A 24 -8.52 8.02 9.81
N ALA A 25 -7.65 7.03 10.00
CA ALA A 25 -7.05 6.24 8.94
C ALA A 25 -7.89 5.00 8.61
N PHE A 26 -8.19 4.80 7.31
CA PHE A 26 -9.02 3.68 6.87
C PHE A 26 -8.45 2.99 5.63
N PHE A 27 -8.39 1.66 5.69
CA PHE A 27 -8.19 0.78 4.55
C PHE A 27 -9.50 0.62 3.77
N ARG A 28 -9.43 0.75 2.44
CA ARG A 28 -10.61 0.67 1.57
C ARG A 28 -10.31 -0.02 0.25
N TRP A 29 -11.23 -0.88 -0.19
CA TRP A 29 -11.31 -1.27 -1.59
C TRP A 29 -11.95 -0.14 -2.40
N THR A 30 -11.23 0.34 -3.42
CA THR A 30 -11.69 1.51 -4.18
C THR A 30 -12.34 1.09 -5.48
N ALA A 31 -13.44 1.75 -5.84
CA ALA A 31 -14.00 1.72 -7.19
C ALA A 31 -13.70 3.00 -7.99
N THR A 32 -13.08 4.00 -7.34
CA THR A 32 -12.93 5.38 -7.81
C THR A 32 -11.53 5.68 -8.34
N ILE A 33 -11.45 6.64 -9.28
CA ILE A 33 -10.18 7.13 -9.83
C ILE A 33 -9.74 8.35 -9.02
N ASN A 34 -8.60 8.21 -8.36
CA ASN A 34 -8.06 9.23 -7.45
C ASN A 34 -7.17 10.24 -8.21
N GLU A 35 -6.74 11.31 -7.54
CA GLU A 35 -5.99 12.42 -8.17
C GLU A 35 -4.61 11.97 -8.68
N GLU A 36 -3.99 11.00 -8.02
CA GLU A 36 -2.71 10.39 -8.37
C GLU A 36 -2.78 9.64 -9.72
N CYS A 37 -3.99 9.22 -10.12
CA CYS A 37 -4.26 8.64 -11.44
C CYS A 37 -4.42 9.71 -12.53
N ARG A 38 -4.72 10.96 -12.17
CA ARG A 38 -4.98 12.09 -13.07
C ARG A 38 -3.77 13.01 -13.25
N SER A 39 -2.66 12.75 -12.56
CA SER A 39 -1.41 13.51 -12.73
C SER A 39 -1.07 13.66 -14.21
N ALA A 40 -0.74 14.89 -14.64
CA ALA A 40 -0.41 15.19 -16.04
C ALA A 40 0.79 14.37 -16.55
N ASN A 41 1.64 13.90 -15.64
CA ASN A 41 2.80 13.05 -15.90
C ASN A 41 2.53 11.55 -15.69
N ALA A 42 1.27 11.15 -15.46
CA ALA A 42 0.90 9.76 -15.26
C ALA A 42 1.13 8.92 -16.53
N ILE A 43 1.98 7.90 -16.41
CA ILE A 43 2.21 6.90 -17.45
C ILE A 43 0.90 6.16 -17.73
N SER A 44 0.67 5.72 -18.98
CA SER A 44 -0.60 5.07 -19.38
C SER A 44 -1.05 3.92 -18.46
N ILE A 45 -0.10 3.23 -17.82
CA ILE A 45 -0.38 2.13 -16.91
C ILE A 45 -0.92 2.58 -15.54
N SER A 46 -0.67 3.81 -15.09
CA SER A 46 -1.18 4.36 -13.82
C SER A 46 -2.46 5.19 -13.99
N LYS A 47 -3.01 5.27 -15.22
CA LYS A 47 -4.29 5.97 -15.48
C LYS A 47 -5.52 5.22 -14.99
N LYS A 48 -5.39 3.92 -14.68
CA LYS A 48 -6.47 3.08 -14.14
C LYS A 48 -6.20 2.86 -12.66
N ARG A 49 -7.19 3.14 -11.80
CA ARG A 49 -7.18 3.00 -10.32
C ARG A 49 -6.50 1.73 -9.79
N SER A 50 -5.96 1.82 -8.58
CA SER A 50 -5.59 0.64 -7.77
C SER A 50 -6.83 -0.11 -7.30
N ASP A 51 -6.64 -1.31 -6.76
CA ASP A 51 -7.75 -2.09 -6.19
C ASP A 51 -8.10 -1.60 -4.78
N SER A 52 -7.10 -1.20 -3.99
CA SER A 52 -7.29 -0.59 -2.66
C SER A 52 -6.44 0.64 -2.43
N CYS A 53 -6.81 1.39 -1.40
CA CYS A 53 -6.02 2.46 -0.81
C CYS A 53 -6.11 2.46 0.73
N ILE A 54 -5.16 3.12 1.36
CA ILE A 54 -5.22 3.57 2.76
C ILE A 54 -5.34 5.09 2.72
N SER A 55 -6.34 5.66 3.39
CA SER A 55 -6.67 7.08 3.29
C SER A 55 -7.23 7.63 4.59
N TYR A 56 -7.05 8.92 4.81
CA TYR A 56 -7.58 9.64 5.97
C TYR A 56 -8.95 10.26 5.68
N LEU A 57 -9.79 10.36 6.70
CA LEU A 57 -11.03 11.11 6.65
C LEU A 57 -10.85 12.44 7.40
N ASP A 58 -10.81 13.56 6.69
CA ASP A 58 -10.77 14.90 7.30
C ASP A 58 -12.04 15.67 6.96
N GLU A 59 -12.75 16.21 7.96
CA GLU A 59 -13.92 17.10 7.85
C GLU A 59 -14.92 16.85 6.67
N CYS A 60 -15.11 15.58 6.26
CA CYS A 60 -15.93 15.07 5.14
C CYS A 60 -15.26 14.92 3.75
N SER A 61 -13.95 15.14 3.59
CA SER A 61 -13.16 14.73 2.41
C SER A 61 -12.21 13.57 2.72
N TRP A 62 -11.94 12.76 1.70
CA TRP A 62 -10.89 11.75 1.77
C TRP A 62 -9.56 12.40 1.37
N GLU A 63 -8.64 12.40 2.31
CA GLU A 63 -7.31 13.04 2.21
C GLU A 63 -6.25 12.08 1.63
N PRO A 64 -5.02 12.57 1.36
CA PRO A 64 -3.98 11.86 0.61
C PRO A 64 -3.77 10.41 1.01
N MET A 65 -3.53 9.58 0.01
CA MET A 65 -3.39 8.15 0.18
C MET A 65 -2.02 7.80 0.72
N GLN A 66 -1.96 7.25 1.94
CA GLN A 66 -0.72 6.73 2.53
C GLN A 66 -0.40 5.29 2.09
N GLY A 67 -1.31 4.66 1.35
CA GLY A 67 -1.01 3.37 0.75
C GLY A 67 -1.90 2.92 -0.37
N PHE A 68 -1.40 1.94 -1.13
CA PHE A 68 -2.07 1.35 -2.29
C PHE A 68 -1.96 -0.17 -2.28
N GLY A 69 -2.96 -0.85 -2.83
CA GLY A 69 -2.89 -2.29 -3.05
C GLY A 69 -3.46 -2.75 -4.39
N GLU A 70 -2.89 -3.83 -4.89
CA GLU A 70 -3.32 -4.56 -6.09
C GLU A 70 -3.49 -6.04 -5.76
N ILE A 71 -4.53 -6.67 -6.30
CA ILE A 71 -4.83 -8.09 -6.04
C ILE A 71 -4.75 -8.89 -7.34
N LYS A 72 -4.29 -10.13 -7.21
CA LYS A 72 -4.37 -11.14 -8.25
C LYS A 72 -4.93 -12.44 -7.72
N CYS A 73 -6.07 -12.84 -8.27
CA CYS A 73 -6.75 -14.07 -7.89
C CYS A 73 -6.06 -15.34 -8.45
N HIS A 74 -6.51 -16.52 -8.00
CA HIS A 74 -5.90 -17.80 -8.36
C HIS A 74 -5.81 -18.05 -9.88
N GLY A 75 -6.77 -17.57 -10.67
CA GLY A 75 -6.78 -17.74 -12.12
C GLY A 75 -5.71 -16.94 -12.86
N GLU A 76 -5.17 -15.88 -12.25
CA GLU A 76 -4.14 -15.03 -12.84
C GLU A 76 -2.79 -15.13 -12.12
N ALA A 77 -2.72 -15.91 -11.04
CA ALA A 77 -1.54 -16.01 -10.20
C ALA A 77 -0.31 -16.64 -10.89
N ASP A 78 -0.50 -17.33 -12.01
CA ASP A 78 0.62 -17.87 -12.81
C ASP A 78 0.98 -16.94 -13.99
N ASN A 79 0.21 -15.85 -14.19
CA ASN A 79 0.48 -14.84 -15.20
C ASN A 79 1.51 -13.82 -14.68
N LYS A 80 2.79 -14.17 -14.77
CA LYS A 80 3.92 -13.33 -14.33
C LYS A 80 3.91 -11.93 -14.95
N HIS A 81 3.45 -11.82 -16.21
CA HIS A 81 3.34 -10.54 -16.88
C HIS A 81 2.28 -9.63 -16.21
N ALA A 82 1.11 -10.18 -15.88
CA ALA A 82 0.08 -9.42 -15.17
C ALA A 82 0.54 -9.00 -13.78
N ILE A 83 1.16 -9.92 -13.02
CA ILE A 83 1.69 -9.65 -11.67
C ILE A 83 2.75 -8.54 -11.70
N GLY A 84 3.74 -8.66 -12.60
CA GLY A 84 4.80 -7.65 -12.71
C GLY A 84 4.27 -6.29 -13.16
N LYS A 85 3.25 -6.27 -14.02
CA LYS A 85 2.58 -5.03 -14.44
C LYS A 85 1.91 -4.33 -13.26
N ASP A 86 1.25 -5.06 -12.38
CA ASP A 86 0.61 -4.48 -11.20
C ASP A 86 1.62 -4.00 -10.17
N LEU A 87 2.73 -4.72 -9.98
CA LEU A 87 3.81 -4.27 -9.10
C LEU A 87 4.42 -2.94 -9.59
N LEU A 88 4.64 -2.82 -10.90
CA LEU A 88 5.09 -1.57 -11.51
C LEU A 88 4.05 -0.44 -11.33
N ARG A 89 2.76 -0.76 -11.44
CA ARG A 89 1.67 0.20 -11.20
C ARG A 89 1.69 0.72 -9.77
N LEU A 90 1.85 -0.15 -8.77
CA LEU A 90 1.98 0.24 -7.36
C LEU A 90 3.14 1.22 -7.15
N GLY A 91 4.30 0.96 -7.77
CA GLY A 91 5.45 1.86 -7.67
C GLY A 91 5.18 3.24 -8.27
N ILE A 92 4.45 3.30 -9.38
CA ILE A 92 4.06 4.59 -9.98
C ILE A 92 3.01 5.30 -9.14
N PHE A 93 2.05 4.59 -8.54
CA PHE A 93 1.08 5.22 -7.64
C PHE A 93 1.77 5.83 -6.43
N ALA A 94 2.64 5.07 -5.77
CA ALA A 94 3.40 5.56 -4.63
C ALA A 94 4.27 6.77 -5.00
N LYS A 95 5.01 6.70 -6.11
CA LYS A 95 5.78 7.84 -6.62
C LYS A 95 4.89 9.08 -6.82
N ASN A 96 3.76 8.92 -7.50
CA ASN A 96 2.85 10.03 -7.77
C ASN A 96 2.28 10.61 -6.48
N ALA A 97 1.97 9.77 -5.49
CA ALA A 97 1.48 10.23 -4.19
C ALA A 97 2.57 11.01 -3.42
N ILE A 98 3.81 10.50 -3.38
CA ILE A 98 4.98 11.20 -2.81
C ILE A 98 5.12 12.58 -3.42
N ASP A 99 5.09 12.68 -4.75
CA ASP A 99 5.28 13.96 -5.46
C ASP A 99 4.12 14.93 -5.29
N THR A 100 2.89 14.42 -5.26
CA THR A 100 1.68 15.25 -5.23
C THR A 100 1.41 15.78 -3.83
N HIS A 101 1.67 14.95 -2.82
CA HIS A 101 1.29 15.20 -1.43
C HIS A 101 2.48 15.42 -0.50
N ASN A 102 3.70 15.49 -1.06
CA ASN A 102 4.94 15.70 -0.31
C ASN A 102 5.10 14.73 0.86
N LEU A 103 4.96 13.43 0.57
CA LEU A 103 5.05 12.34 1.56
C LEU A 103 6.47 11.78 1.57
N ASP A 104 6.99 11.43 2.76
CA ASP A 104 8.33 10.83 2.87
C ASP A 104 8.35 9.41 2.30
N SER A 105 7.30 8.64 2.56
CA SER A 105 7.15 7.30 2.01
C SER A 105 5.69 6.86 1.93
N ILE A 106 5.45 5.78 1.21
CA ILE A 106 4.14 5.15 0.99
C ILE A 106 4.25 3.65 1.23
N LEU A 107 3.30 3.09 1.97
CA LEU A 107 3.12 1.64 2.05
C LEU A 107 2.34 1.14 0.83
N VAL A 108 2.89 0.18 0.10
CA VAL A 108 2.15 -0.54 -0.93
C VAL A 108 2.14 -2.03 -0.66
N PHE A 109 1.10 -2.72 -1.11
CA PHE A 109 1.07 -4.17 -1.03
C PHE A 109 0.54 -4.81 -2.31
N GLN A 110 1.03 -6.00 -2.60
CA GLN A 110 0.51 -6.85 -3.66
C GLN A 110 0.01 -8.15 -3.06
N ALA A 111 -1.24 -8.50 -3.31
CA ALA A 111 -1.80 -9.78 -2.86
C ALA A 111 -1.91 -10.75 -4.05
N ILE A 112 -1.19 -11.87 -4.00
CA ILE A 112 -1.25 -12.92 -5.02
C ILE A 112 -1.81 -14.17 -4.36
N ARG A 113 -3.03 -14.56 -4.75
CA ARG A 113 -3.82 -15.54 -4.00
C ARG A 113 -3.96 -15.04 -2.56
N ARG A 114 -3.51 -15.81 -1.57
CA ARG A 114 -3.57 -15.43 -0.15
C ARG A 114 -2.23 -14.93 0.41
N ARG A 115 -1.20 -14.80 -0.44
CA ARG A 115 0.09 -14.27 -0.04
C ARG A 115 0.07 -12.75 -0.26
N ILE A 116 0.43 -12.00 0.76
CA ILE A 116 0.50 -10.53 0.74
C ILE A 116 1.97 -10.16 0.87
N PHE A 117 2.45 -9.38 -0.09
CA PHE A 117 3.79 -8.81 -0.09
C PHE A 117 3.66 -7.32 0.22
N PHE A 118 4.35 -6.86 1.25
CA PHE A 118 4.37 -5.46 1.68
C PHE A 118 5.65 -4.78 1.24
N TYR A 119 5.53 -3.55 0.78
CA TYR A 119 6.66 -2.75 0.33
C TYR A 119 6.56 -1.31 0.85
N ILE A 120 7.70 -0.69 1.12
CA ILE A 120 7.81 0.76 1.31
C ILE A 120 8.41 1.37 0.06
N VAL A 121 7.77 2.44 -0.42
CA VAL A 121 8.30 3.27 -1.49
C VAL A 121 8.70 4.61 -0.91
N THR A 122 9.94 5.03 -1.16
CA THR A 122 10.51 6.29 -0.66
C THR A 122 11.38 6.94 -1.74
N LEU A 123 11.55 8.25 -1.65
CA LEU A 123 12.46 9.02 -2.50
C LEU A 123 13.84 9.16 -1.81
N GLU A 124 14.80 8.36 -2.24
CA GLU A 124 16.17 8.38 -1.70
C GLU A 124 17.02 9.47 -2.34
N ASN A 125 17.66 10.28 -1.49
CA ASN A 125 18.58 11.36 -1.86
C ASN A 125 18.05 12.33 -2.92
N ALA A 126 16.72 12.53 -2.98
CA ALA A 126 16.04 13.36 -3.97
C ALA A 126 16.31 12.98 -5.44
N VAL A 127 16.80 11.75 -5.70
CA VAL A 127 17.23 11.32 -7.05
C VAL A 127 16.50 10.07 -7.51
N MET A 128 16.22 9.12 -6.60
CA MET A 128 15.73 7.81 -6.99
C MET A 128 14.63 7.32 -6.05
N TYR A 129 13.51 6.90 -6.64
CA TYR A 129 12.49 6.17 -5.88
C TYR A 129 12.92 4.72 -5.72
N VAL A 130 12.87 4.22 -4.49
CA VAL A 130 13.20 2.84 -4.17
C VAL A 130 11.98 2.18 -3.56
N MET A 131 11.68 0.96 -4.01
CA MET A 131 10.63 0.10 -3.46
C MET A 131 11.32 -1.06 -2.74
N PHE A 132 11.22 -1.08 -1.40
CA PHE A 132 11.78 -2.13 -0.56
C PHE A 132 10.69 -3.11 -0.15
N GLU A 133 10.89 -4.41 -0.38
CA GLU A 133 10.04 -5.43 0.21
C GLU A 133 10.37 -5.54 1.70
N ILE A 134 9.37 -5.31 2.56
CA ILE A 134 9.55 -5.28 4.01
C ILE A 134 8.94 -6.51 4.71
N GLY A 135 8.10 -7.27 4.01
CA GLY A 135 7.54 -8.48 4.57
C GLY A 135 6.61 -9.23 3.63
N GLU A 136 6.51 -10.54 3.85
CA GLU A 136 5.55 -11.42 3.20
C GLU A 136 4.76 -12.18 4.26
N VAL A 137 3.44 -12.27 4.07
CA VAL A 137 2.56 -13.12 4.90
C VAL A 137 1.60 -13.94 4.05
N GLU A 138 1.22 -15.14 4.52
CA GLU A 138 0.13 -15.93 3.93
C GLU A 138 -1.11 -15.97 4.84
N VAL A 139 -2.22 -15.46 4.34
CA VAL A 139 -3.52 -15.51 5.02
C VAL A 139 -4.09 -16.94 5.01
N PRO A 140 -4.53 -17.47 6.16
CA PRO A 140 -4.99 -18.85 6.26
C PRO A 140 -6.36 -19.03 5.62
N ALA A 141 -6.53 -20.14 4.88
CA ALA A 141 -7.82 -20.51 4.29
C ALA A 141 -8.73 -21.31 5.23
N ARG A 142 -8.17 -21.85 6.33
CA ARG A 142 -8.81 -22.79 7.25
C ARG A 142 -8.31 -22.53 8.66
N LEU A 143 -9.12 -22.90 9.67
CA LEU A 143 -8.78 -22.75 11.09
C LEU A 143 -7.43 -23.38 11.45
N LEU A 144 -7.13 -24.55 10.89
CA LEU A 144 -5.86 -25.26 11.14
C LEU A 144 -4.63 -24.43 10.70
N GLY A 145 -4.79 -23.54 9.71
CA GLY A 145 -3.71 -22.65 9.26
C GLY A 145 -3.49 -21.43 10.14
N LEU A 146 -4.36 -21.16 11.13
CA LEU A 146 -4.19 -19.99 12.01
C LEU A 146 -2.93 -20.06 12.85
N ALA A 147 -2.50 -21.26 13.28
CA ALA A 147 -1.26 -21.42 14.03
C ALA A 147 -0.06 -20.91 13.22
N CYS A 148 0.04 -21.33 11.94
CA CYS A 148 1.07 -20.84 11.01
C CYS A 148 0.92 -19.36 10.68
N TYR A 149 -0.28 -18.80 10.77
CA TYR A 149 -0.49 -17.36 10.61
C TYR A 149 0.04 -16.56 11.80
N ILE A 150 -0.19 -17.05 13.03
CA ILE A 150 0.35 -16.44 14.25
C ILE A 150 1.88 -16.48 14.27
N GLU A 151 2.51 -17.50 13.70
CA GLU A 151 3.97 -17.57 13.55
C GLU A 151 4.54 -16.43 12.69
N GLN A 152 3.71 -15.76 11.88
CA GLN A 152 4.11 -14.62 11.04
C GLN A 152 3.84 -13.26 11.72
N ILE A 153 3.44 -13.25 13.00
CA ILE A 153 3.06 -12.02 13.72
C ILE A 153 4.19 -11.01 13.81
N ASN A 154 5.45 -11.47 13.91
CA ASN A 154 6.61 -10.58 13.91
C ASN A 154 6.71 -9.81 12.59
N VAL A 155 6.44 -10.44 11.44
CA VAL A 155 6.43 -9.76 10.14
C VAL A 155 5.36 -8.68 10.08
N LEU A 156 4.17 -8.96 10.63
CA LEU A 156 3.08 -7.99 10.70
C LEU A 156 3.42 -6.81 11.63
N LEU A 157 4.00 -7.10 12.80
CA LEU A 157 4.40 -6.06 13.75
C LEU A 157 5.54 -5.21 13.22
N ASP A 158 6.54 -5.81 12.59
CA ASP A 158 7.64 -5.10 11.95
C ASP A 158 7.12 -4.21 10.81
N MET A 159 6.20 -4.73 9.99
CA MET A 159 5.54 -3.97 8.92
C MET A 159 4.78 -2.76 9.47
N LEU A 160 3.98 -2.96 10.51
CA LEU A 160 3.25 -1.87 11.19
C LEU A 160 4.18 -0.82 11.77
N TYR A 161 5.24 -1.26 12.44
CA TYR A 161 6.24 -0.36 13.01
C TYR A 161 6.92 0.47 11.92
N ILE A 162 7.29 -0.14 10.80
CA ILE A 162 7.88 0.58 9.66
C ILE A 162 6.87 1.55 9.04
N TYR A 163 5.62 1.14 8.87
CA TYR A 163 4.54 1.97 8.34
C TYR A 163 4.34 3.21 9.22
N ASP A 164 4.15 3.02 10.52
CA ASP A 164 3.98 4.09 11.49
C ASP A 164 5.16 5.05 11.51
N GLN A 165 6.40 4.57 11.40
CA GLN A 165 7.58 5.43 11.49
C GLN A 165 7.90 6.20 10.20
N LEU A 166 7.52 5.68 9.04
CA LEU A 166 7.97 6.21 7.74
C LEU A 166 6.85 6.88 6.93
N CYS A 167 5.58 6.50 7.12
CA CYS A 167 4.48 6.98 6.28
C CYS A 167 3.82 8.22 6.90
N HIS A 168 4.54 9.34 6.87
CA HIS A 168 4.04 10.65 7.28
C HIS A 168 4.23 11.69 6.17
N THR A 169 3.54 12.82 6.29
CA THR A 169 3.83 14.02 5.51
C THR A 169 5.22 14.53 5.85
N ALA A 170 6.01 14.86 4.83
CA ALA A 170 7.34 15.38 5.02
C ALA A 170 7.26 16.70 5.80
N ASP A 171 7.94 16.76 6.94
CA ASP A 171 7.98 17.94 7.79
C ASP A 171 8.71 19.07 7.04
N ASN A 172 8.08 20.24 6.90
CA ASN A 172 8.62 21.37 6.12
C ASN A 172 9.91 22.00 6.71
N ASP A 173 10.45 21.45 7.81
CA ASP A 173 11.47 22.08 8.64
C ASP A 173 12.93 21.64 8.36
N ARG A 174 13.19 20.81 7.34
CA ARG A 174 14.58 20.47 6.94
C ARG A 174 15.33 21.61 6.23
N SER A 175 14.78 22.82 6.21
CA SER A 175 15.33 23.99 5.50
C SER A 175 16.31 24.85 6.32
N VAL A 176 16.58 24.58 7.60
CA VAL A 176 17.33 25.55 8.46
C VAL A 176 18.67 25.07 9.02
N THR A 177 19.12 23.82 8.84
CA THR A 177 20.37 23.36 9.50
C THR A 177 21.51 22.93 8.58
N LEU A 178 21.67 23.56 7.42
CA LEU A 178 22.93 23.49 6.65
C LEU A 178 23.29 24.86 6.03
N GLN A 179 23.57 25.84 6.89
CA GLN A 179 24.59 26.87 6.60
C GLN A 179 25.50 26.96 7.81
N GLN A 180 26.64 26.27 7.72
CA GLN A 180 27.85 26.58 8.48
C GLN A 180 28.46 27.87 7.94
#